data_AF-A0A0P7BG45-F1
#
_entry.id   AF-A0A0P7BG45-F1
#
_cell.length_a   1.000
_cell.length_b   1.000
_cell.length_c   1.000
_cell.angle_alpha   90.00
_cell.angle_beta   90.00
_cell.angle_gamma   90.00
#
_symmetry.space_group_name_H-M   'P 1'
#
loop_
_entity.id
_entity.type
_entity.pdbx_description
1 polymer ?
#
loop_
_entity_poly.entity_id
_entity_poly.type
_entity_poly.pdbx_seq_one_letter_code
_entity_poly.pdbx_strand_id
1 'polypeptide(L)'
;MLLKNLLSVLALPVAVVQAAGFNCASFWPSISPGERNTVNGNCQTYPGYPKTIGQTKVTVVYTDEWQGNLGIIDALLGEAITQSIAVYSTLTPPPDMVIILGAAENSDAAVDTFMPTSDGPCQIRSFNGWATGQAVALSPRAMQAVAHEIYHCVQAKMVGLGSADSPTLWTLESSARYFSNVVFPYANREVQDEEDYDPSKPIWQQANPYISSLWFQSLERSRGIVYLHQFVMSTIFASGDGERARLSSIPGFIDDFYLFALLFSFSRIFDTSGQQLHIQKAIEYQNTIWSVNEDASEGTTVLETTPFTISGFTLKLEAGQNVKLYASTTAKQRVAWRRKGELYWSDLPSVGSSGGSEGVVIIPCTSDPQEIRILVVSGENKASDKVQVQYTQTYKDDSCCKQDPKKRDTKECPTSLASSSIATSSAPEPTGTGSGSCAGSSIAMDPCLLGHSWSLDLPSTRELMRKQLAKIPDVTINAVDVSGSGGLDFDEKNVTFTYTALTTRVDVSVEGINLPVDVVIDGEASGRFFIKSGGSGSGVACLAYTRGSGTARGTVPFLGEQVYDLAPGGGYLQDMDIAYTCSNGRVTIASAGSQSPLDGGATWGPLAYNAE
;
A
#
# COMPACT_ATOMS: atom_id res chain seq x y z
N MET A 1 -52.19 50.63 -49.50
CA MET A 1 -50.93 50.98 -50.17
C MET A 1 -49.82 50.89 -49.14
N LEU A 2 -48.79 50.09 -49.42
CA LEU A 2 -47.49 49.98 -48.71
C LEU A 2 -47.49 49.45 -47.26
N LEU A 3 -47.69 48.14 -47.09
CA LEU A 3 -46.88 47.30 -46.17
C LEU A 3 -47.14 45.79 -46.40
N LYS A 4 -46.91 45.30 -47.62
CA LYS A 4 -46.84 43.88 -47.99
C LYS A 4 -45.92 43.79 -49.20
N ASN A 5 -44.61 43.71 -48.99
CA ASN A 5 -43.57 43.26 -49.93
C ASN A 5 -42.17 43.62 -49.39
N LEU A 6 -41.77 42.98 -48.28
CA LEU A 6 -40.36 42.97 -47.86
C LEU A 6 -40.05 41.64 -47.15
N LEU A 7 -40.39 40.53 -47.83
CA LEU A 7 -40.07 39.17 -47.42
C LEU A 7 -39.75 38.39 -48.69
N SER A 8 -38.59 38.67 -49.28
CA SER A 8 -37.90 37.87 -50.28
C SER A 8 -36.58 38.56 -50.61
N VAL A 9 -35.54 37.75 -50.82
CA VAL A 9 -34.18 38.09 -51.30
C VAL A 9 -33.11 38.08 -50.19
N LEU A 10 -32.56 36.87 -50.04
CA LEU A 10 -31.18 36.46 -49.69
C LEU A 10 -31.11 35.38 -48.60
N ALA A 11 -31.86 34.30 -48.79
CA ALA A 11 -31.38 32.98 -48.37
C ALA A 11 -30.32 32.55 -49.38
N LEU A 12 -29.06 32.89 -49.12
CA LEU A 12 -27.94 32.17 -49.72
C LEU A 12 -28.09 30.71 -49.29
N PRO A 13 -28.19 29.74 -50.22
CA PRO A 13 -28.02 28.35 -49.83
C PRO A 13 -26.59 28.25 -49.32
N VAL A 14 -26.43 28.05 -48.01
CA VAL A 14 -25.21 27.43 -47.50
C VAL A 14 -25.24 26.04 -48.10
N ALA A 15 -24.61 25.89 -49.27
CA ALA A 15 -24.27 24.59 -49.79
C ALA A 15 -23.41 23.96 -48.69
N VAL A 16 -24.00 23.01 -47.96
CA VAL A 16 -23.23 22.06 -47.17
C VAL A 16 -22.38 21.35 -48.20
N VAL A 17 -21.14 21.79 -48.35
CA VAL A 17 -20.13 21.05 -49.09
C VAL A 17 -19.98 19.75 -48.33
N GLN A 18 -20.66 18.70 -48.80
CA GLN A 18 -20.30 17.34 -48.39
C GLN A 18 -18.85 17.17 -48.82
N ALA A 19 -17.94 17.11 -47.85
CA ALA A 19 -16.56 16.78 -48.11
C ALA A 19 -16.57 15.47 -48.91
N ALA A 20 -15.93 15.46 -50.08
CA ALA A 20 -15.80 14.25 -50.88
C ALA A 20 -15.14 13.18 -49.99
N GLY A 21 -15.78 12.01 -49.88
CA GLY A 21 -15.22 10.90 -49.13
C GLY A 21 -13.82 10.56 -49.65
N PHE A 22 -12.93 10.18 -48.75
CA PHE A 22 -11.55 9.81 -49.06
C PHE A 22 -11.26 8.43 -48.47
N ASN A 23 -10.22 7.76 -48.96
CA ASN A 23 -9.88 6.46 -48.42
C ASN A 23 -9.39 6.57 -46.96
N CYS A 24 -9.95 5.78 -46.05
CA CYS A 24 -9.59 5.81 -44.62
C CYS A 24 -8.09 5.57 -44.36
N ALA A 25 -7.40 4.83 -45.23
CA ALA A 25 -5.97 4.58 -45.13
C ALA A 25 -5.10 5.76 -45.62
N SER A 26 -5.67 6.84 -46.14
CA SER A 26 -4.92 8.00 -46.67
C SER A 26 -4.00 8.69 -45.66
N PHE A 27 -4.21 8.47 -44.36
CA PHE A 27 -3.32 8.95 -43.29
C PHE A 27 -1.98 8.20 -43.23
N TRP A 28 -1.88 7.05 -43.91
CA TRP A 28 -0.66 6.25 -44.02
C TRP A 28 -0.35 5.98 -45.50
N PRO A 29 0.27 6.93 -46.22
CA PRO A 29 0.41 6.89 -47.69
C PRO A 29 1.21 5.70 -48.24
N SER A 30 2.00 5.04 -47.38
CA SER A 30 2.80 3.86 -47.72
C SER A 30 2.08 2.53 -47.46
N ILE A 31 0.82 2.56 -47.04
CA ILE A 31 0.02 1.37 -46.70
C ILE A 31 -1.17 1.27 -47.65
N SER A 32 -1.42 0.07 -48.19
CA SER A 32 -2.62 -0.16 -48.99
C SER A 32 -3.85 -0.29 -48.08
N PRO A 33 -5.05 0.14 -48.52
CA PRO A 33 -6.26 0.01 -47.70
C PRO A 33 -6.50 -1.43 -47.23
N GLY A 34 -6.74 -1.62 -45.93
CA GLY A 34 -6.94 -2.94 -45.31
C GLY A 34 -5.65 -3.64 -44.88
N GLU A 35 -4.47 -3.16 -45.30
CA GLU A 35 -3.20 -3.68 -44.79
C GLU A 35 -2.91 -3.15 -43.39
N ARG A 36 -2.19 -3.94 -42.59
CA ARG A 36 -1.74 -3.59 -41.23
C ARG A 36 -2.87 -3.06 -40.33
N ASN A 37 -4.05 -3.66 -40.46
CA ASN A 37 -5.25 -3.30 -39.71
C ASN A 37 -5.76 -1.87 -39.95
N THR A 38 -5.36 -1.23 -41.06
CA THR A 38 -6.00 0.01 -41.50
C THR A 38 -7.43 -0.26 -41.94
N VAL A 39 -8.33 0.69 -41.73
CA VAL A 39 -9.73 0.53 -42.12
C VAL A 39 -9.86 0.52 -43.65
N ASN A 40 -10.45 -0.53 -44.20
CA ASN A 40 -10.78 -0.62 -45.61
C ASN A 40 -12.12 0.07 -45.88
N GLY A 41 -12.09 1.25 -46.51
CA GLY A 41 -13.32 1.96 -46.85
C GLY A 41 -13.12 3.44 -47.15
N ASN A 42 -14.25 4.11 -47.39
CA ASN A 42 -14.32 5.56 -47.54
C ASN A 42 -14.68 6.19 -46.19
N CYS A 43 -13.93 7.23 -45.84
CA CYS A 43 -14.09 8.04 -44.66
C CYS A 43 -14.46 9.47 -45.07
N GLN A 44 -15.19 10.14 -44.20
CA GLN A 44 -15.47 11.57 -44.27
C GLN A 44 -14.90 12.25 -43.02
N THR A 45 -14.44 13.49 -43.16
CA THR A 45 -13.93 14.25 -42.01
C THR A 45 -15.09 14.62 -41.10
N TYR A 46 -14.92 14.37 -39.81
CA TYR A 46 -15.89 14.78 -38.80
C TYR A 46 -15.80 16.30 -38.58
N PRO A 47 -16.93 17.05 -38.58
CA PRO A 47 -16.92 18.50 -38.41
C PRO A 47 -16.16 18.96 -37.15
N GLY A 48 -15.34 20.00 -37.27
CA GLY A 48 -14.51 20.49 -36.17
C GLY A 48 -13.18 19.76 -35.97
N TYR A 49 -12.90 18.72 -36.77
CA TYR A 49 -11.61 18.05 -36.85
C TYR A 49 -11.01 18.18 -38.27
N PRO A 50 -9.67 18.05 -38.44
CA PRO A 50 -8.67 17.85 -37.39
C PRO A 50 -8.55 19.05 -36.43
N LYS A 51 -8.21 18.76 -35.18
CA LYS A 51 -8.04 19.74 -34.11
C LYS A 51 -6.73 19.46 -33.37
N THR A 52 -6.01 20.51 -32.99
CA THR A 52 -4.85 20.40 -32.10
C THR A 52 -5.30 20.64 -30.66
N ILE A 53 -5.01 19.71 -29.77
CA ILE A 53 -5.29 19.79 -28.33
C ILE A 53 -3.96 19.61 -27.62
N GLY A 54 -3.49 20.68 -26.95
CA GLY A 54 -2.12 20.71 -26.44
C GLY A 54 -1.10 20.57 -27.57
N GLN A 55 -0.30 19.50 -27.54
CA GLN A 55 0.72 19.18 -28.55
C GLN A 55 0.27 18.10 -29.55
N THR A 56 -0.94 17.55 -29.39
CA THR A 56 -1.42 16.41 -30.15
C THR A 56 -2.41 16.86 -31.21
N LYS A 57 -2.19 16.47 -32.47
CA LYS A 57 -3.18 16.62 -33.53
C LYS A 57 -4.10 15.41 -33.54
N VAL A 58 -5.39 15.67 -33.33
CA VAL A 58 -6.44 14.66 -33.38
C VAL A 58 -7.22 14.86 -34.67
N THR A 59 -7.41 13.78 -35.42
CA THR A 59 -8.32 13.75 -36.56
C THR A 59 -9.42 12.76 -36.25
N VAL A 60 -10.68 13.18 -36.36
CA VAL A 60 -11.83 12.29 -36.25
C VAL A 60 -12.45 12.16 -37.64
N VAL A 61 -12.69 10.92 -38.06
CA VAL A 61 -13.31 10.59 -39.33
C VAL A 61 -14.37 9.52 -39.10
N TYR A 62 -15.32 9.41 -40.01
CA TYR A 62 -16.38 8.42 -39.93
C TYR A 62 -16.63 7.77 -41.28
N THR A 63 -17.03 6.50 -41.27
CA THR A 63 -17.51 5.79 -42.46
C THR A 63 -18.99 6.08 -42.69
N ASP A 64 -19.50 5.74 -43.87
CA ASP A 64 -20.90 6.01 -44.24
C ASP A 64 -21.92 5.40 -43.24
N GLU A 65 -21.55 4.31 -42.55
CA GLU A 65 -22.37 3.66 -41.51
C GLU A 65 -22.70 4.58 -40.32
N TRP A 66 -21.87 5.59 -40.07
CA TRP A 66 -22.00 6.50 -38.92
C TRP A 66 -22.63 7.85 -39.24
N GLN A 67 -22.96 8.13 -40.51
CA GLN A 67 -23.49 9.42 -40.94
C GLN A 67 -24.76 9.84 -40.18
N GLY A 68 -25.58 8.89 -39.73
CA GLY A 68 -26.81 9.14 -38.98
C GLY A 68 -26.64 9.44 -37.48
N ASN A 69 -25.46 9.23 -36.89
CA ASN A 69 -25.26 9.24 -35.43
C ASN A 69 -24.31 10.34 -34.91
N LEU A 70 -23.94 11.31 -35.75
CA LEU A 70 -22.86 12.26 -35.46
C LEU A 70 -23.12 13.16 -34.23
N GLY A 71 -24.35 13.65 -33.99
CA GLY A 71 -24.61 14.67 -32.95
C GLY A 71 -24.35 14.25 -31.49
N ILE A 72 -24.17 12.97 -31.22
CA ILE A 72 -23.97 12.40 -29.87
C ILE A 72 -22.49 12.23 -29.55
N ILE A 73 -21.71 12.11 -30.61
CA ILE A 73 -20.28 11.95 -30.62
C ILE A 73 -19.62 13.28 -30.24
N ASP A 74 -20.17 14.41 -30.68
CA ASP A 74 -19.63 15.75 -30.38
C ASP A 74 -19.36 15.96 -28.88
N ALA A 75 -20.33 15.62 -28.04
CA ALA A 75 -20.20 15.80 -26.60
C ALA A 75 -19.32 14.71 -25.96
N LEU A 76 -19.64 13.43 -26.19
CA LEU A 76 -18.98 12.31 -25.51
C LEU A 76 -17.54 12.09 -26.00
N LEU A 77 -17.32 12.09 -27.31
CA LEU A 77 -15.99 11.89 -27.89
C LEU A 77 -15.12 13.14 -27.68
N GLY A 78 -15.71 14.33 -27.82
CA GLY A 78 -15.01 15.60 -27.54
C GLY A 78 -14.50 15.67 -26.11
N GLU A 79 -15.33 15.29 -25.13
CA GLU A 79 -14.96 15.22 -23.72
C GLU A 79 -13.91 14.12 -23.46
N ALA A 80 -14.14 12.90 -23.96
CA ALA A 80 -13.20 11.78 -23.85
C ALA A 80 -11.79 12.14 -24.35
N ILE A 81 -11.70 12.69 -25.57
CA ILE A 81 -10.43 13.12 -26.17
C ILE A 81 -9.80 14.23 -25.32
N THR A 82 -10.57 15.26 -24.97
CA THR A 82 -10.02 16.45 -24.31
C THR A 82 -9.50 16.12 -22.91
N GLN A 83 -10.25 15.35 -22.11
CA GLN A 83 -9.83 14.95 -20.77
C GLN A 83 -8.66 13.97 -20.81
N SER A 84 -8.68 12.98 -21.72
CA SER A 84 -7.58 12.01 -21.85
C SER A 84 -6.28 12.70 -22.23
N ILE A 85 -6.30 13.59 -23.24
CA ILE A 85 -5.11 14.34 -23.64
C ILE A 85 -4.64 15.26 -22.50
N ALA A 86 -5.55 15.91 -21.77
CA ALA A 86 -5.19 16.76 -20.65
C ALA A 86 -4.44 15.98 -19.55
N VAL A 87 -4.94 14.81 -19.16
CA VAL A 87 -4.30 13.95 -18.15
C VAL A 87 -2.99 13.37 -18.68
N TYR A 88 -3.00 12.71 -19.84
CA TYR A 88 -1.82 12.01 -20.34
C TYR A 88 -0.69 12.96 -20.73
N SER A 89 -1.00 14.19 -21.19
CA SER A 89 0.04 15.19 -21.46
C SER A 89 0.84 15.61 -20.22
N THR A 90 0.33 15.37 -19.00
CA THR A 90 1.12 15.56 -17.77
C THR A 90 2.21 14.49 -17.58
N LEU A 91 2.08 13.35 -18.26
CA LEU A 91 2.99 12.21 -18.19
C LEU A 91 3.91 12.18 -19.42
N THR A 92 3.30 12.17 -20.61
CA THR A 92 3.95 12.23 -21.92
C THR A 92 2.93 12.68 -22.96
N PRO A 93 3.27 13.63 -23.85
CA PRO A 93 2.37 14.03 -24.92
C PRO A 93 1.96 12.82 -25.79
N PRO A 94 0.65 12.54 -25.93
CA PRO A 94 0.17 11.51 -26.84
C PRO A 94 0.60 11.81 -28.28
N PRO A 95 0.92 10.78 -29.10
CA PRO A 95 1.20 11.01 -30.52
C PRO A 95 -0.04 11.54 -31.24
N ASP A 96 0.18 12.11 -32.42
CA ASP A 96 -0.92 12.41 -33.34
C ASP A 96 -1.77 11.17 -33.58
N MET A 97 -3.08 11.34 -33.66
CA MET A 97 -4.02 10.23 -33.75
C MET A 97 -5.16 10.48 -34.74
N VAL A 98 -5.64 9.39 -35.31
CA VAL A 98 -6.81 9.32 -36.17
C VAL A 98 -7.82 8.38 -35.53
N ILE A 99 -8.99 8.91 -35.18
CA ILE A 99 -10.11 8.14 -34.63
C ILE A 99 -11.11 7.90 -35.76
N ILE A 100 -11.37 6.64 -36.08
CA ILE A 100 -12.23 6.19 -37.18
C ILE A 100 -13.51 5.58 -36.61
N LEU A 101 -14.63 6.24 -36.86
CA LEU A 101 -15.96 5.81 -36.41
C LEU A 101 -16.59 4.91 -37.49
N GLY A 102 -16.84 3.63 -37.19
CA GLY A 102 -17.52 2.70 -38.11
C GLY A 102 -16.61 1.81 -38.94
N ALA A 103 -15.56 1.29 -38.34
CA ALA A 103 -14.75 0.28 -38.99
C ALA A 103 -15.44 -1.09 -38.83
N ALA A 104 -15.89 -1.71 -39.92
CA ALA A 104 -16.39 -3.07 -39.86
C ALA A 104 -15.24 -4.06 -39.67
N GLU A 105 -15.27 -4.83 -38.56
CA GLU A 105 -15.15 -6.29 -38.55
C GLU A 105 -15.59 -6.84 -37.18
N ASN A 106 -16.03 -8.10 -37.15
CA ASN A 106 -16.68 -8.82 -36.03
C ASN A 106 -15.84 -8.86 -34.73
N SER A 107 -15.72 -7.73 -34.05
CA SER A 107 -15.01 -7.59 -32.78
C SER A 107 -16.01 -7.33 -31.65
N ASP A 108 -15.85 -8.07 -30.55
CA ASP A 108 -16.59 -7.84 -29.30
C ASP A 108 -16.12 -6.56 -28.56
N ALA A 109 -15.02 -5.93 -28.99
CA ALA A 109 -14.53 -4.66 -28.44
C ALA A 109 -15.27 -3.47 -29.06
N ALA A 110 -15.76 -2.53 -28.24
CA ALA A 110 -16.48 -1.34 -28.73
C ALA A 110 -15.57 -0.34 -29.47
N VAL A 111 -14.27 -0.37 -29.16
CA VAL A 111 -13.19 0.42 -29.77
C VAL A 111 -11.87 -0.37 -29.68
N ASP A 112 -10.89 -0.06 -30.53
CA ASP A 112 -9.54 -0.62 -30.46
C ASP A 112 -8.46 0.32 -31.02
N THR A 113 -7.19 0.01 -30.73
CA THR A 113 -6.03 0.82 -31.13
C THR A 113 -5.04 0.03 -31.97
N PHE A 114 -4.54 0.65 -33.04
CA PHE A 114 -3.50 0.12 -33.92
C PHE A 114 -2.46 1.19 -34.26
N MET A 115 -1.24 0.74 -34.50
CA MET A 115 -0.14 1.56 -35.04
C MET A 115 0.23 1.05 -36.44
N PRO A 116 -0.39 1.56 -37.52
CA PRO A 116 -0.14 1.04 -38.87
C PRO A 116 1.33 1.20 -39.31
N THR A 117 1.97 2.31 -38.92
CA THR A 117 3.41 2.57 -39.09
C THR A 117 4.02 3.13 -37.80
N SER A 118 5.34 3.05 -37.66
CA SER A 118 6.08 3.64 -36.54
C SER A 118 6.06 5.18 -36.54
N ASP A 119 6.00 5.79 -37.72
CA ASP A 119 6.17 7.23 -37.91
C ASP A 119 4.85 7.94 -38.28
N GLY A 120 3.75 7.18 -38.39
CA GLY A 120 2.43 7.69 -38.71
C GLY A 120 1.59 7.97 -37.48
N PRO A 121 0.40 8.58 -37.64
CA PRO A 121 -0.51 8.78 -36.53
C PRO A 121 -0.99 7.42 -35.97
N CYS A 122 -1.30 7.40 -34.68
CA CYS A 122 -1.99 6.28 -34.05
C CYS A 122 -3.42 6.15 -34.61
N GLN A 123 -3.89 4.93 -34.83
CA GLN A 123 -5.27 4.68 -35.27
C GLN A 123 -6.09 4.15 -34.10
N ILE A 124 -7.21 4.79 -33.80
CA ILE A 124 -8.26 4.24 -32.93
C ILE A 124 -9.49 3.96 -33.81
N ARG A 125 -10.08 2.77 -33.73
CA ARG A 125 -11.28 2.43 -34.49
C ARG A 125 -12.44 2.16 -33.55
N SER A 126 -13.65 2.45 -34.02
CA SER A 126 -14.90 2.07 -33.36
C SER A 126 -15.71 1.14 -34.27
N PHE A 127 -16.17 0.03 -33.73
CA PHE A 127 -16.79 -1.06 -34.50
C PHE A 127 -18.30 -0.97 -34.64
N ASN A 128 -18.99 -0.37 -33.65
CA ASN A 128 -20.45 -0.36 -33.61
C ASN A 128 -20.99 1.06 -33.34
N GLY A 129 -21.96 1.49 -34.15
CA GLY A 129 -22.73 2.69 -33.91
C GLY A 129 -23.47 2.63 -32.57
N TRP A 130 -23.21 3.59 -31.67
CA TRP A 130 -24.02 3.74 -30.47
C TRP A 130 -25.31 4.49 -30.83
N ALA A 131 -26.47 3.84 -30.69
CA ALA A 131 -27.73 4.56 -30.79
C ALA A 131 -27.84 5.60 -29.66
N THR A 132 -28.63 6.66 -29.85
CA THR A 132 -28.71 7.79 -28.91
C THR A 132 -28.98 7.40 -27.46
N GLY A 133 -29.96 6.52 -27.26
CA GLY A 133 -30.30 6.04 -25.92
C GLY A 133 -29.20 5.17 -25.31
N GLN A 134 -28.43 4.45 -26.14
CA GLN A 134 -27.32 3.61 -25.70
C GLN A 134 -26.09 4.43 -25.34
N ALA A 135 -25.69 5.41 -26.14
CA ALA A 135 -24.52 6.25 -25.85
C ALA A 135 -24.67 7.04 -24.54
N VAL A 136 -25.86 7.59 -24.28
CA VAL A 136 -26.16 8.29 -23.02
C VAL A 136 -26.20 7.30 -21.84
N ALA A 137 -26.80 6.12 -22.02
CA ALA A 137 -26.81 5.08 -20.98
C ALA A 137 -25.43 4.44 -20.72
N LEU A 138 -24.53 4.51 -21.71
CA LEU A 138 -23.16 4.01 -21.63
C LEU A 138 -22.16 5.09 -21.18
N SER A 139 -22.58 6.35 -21.00
CA SER A 139 -21.75 7.37 -20.37
C SER A 139 -21.68 7.11 -18.85
N PRO A 140 -20.48 7.08 -18.22
CA PRO A 140 -19.17 7.48 -18.74
C PRO A 140 -18.31 6.33 -19.31
N ARG A 141 -18.81 5.10 -19.32
CA ARG A 141 -18.08 3.89 -19.77
C ARG A 141 -17.58 3.97 -21.22
N ALA A 142 -18.35 4.59 -22.12
CA ALA A 142 -17.92 4.82 -23.50
C ALA A 142 -16.74 5.80 -23.60
N MET A 143 -16.73 6.85 -22.75
CA MET A 143 -15.64 7.82 -22.70
C MET A 143 -14.36 7.18 -22.13
N GLN A 144 -14.52 6.34 -21.11
CA GLN A 144 -13.42 5.57 -20.54
C GLN A 144 -12.81 4.59 -21.55
N ALA A 145 -13.63 3.89 -22.34
CA ALA A 145 -13.10 3.02 -23.40
C ALA A 145 -12.26 3.81 -24.41
N VAL A 146 -12.69 5.01 -24.80
CA VAL A 146 -11.86 5.89 -25.65
C VAL A 146 -10.57 6.31 -24.91
N ALA A 147 -10.63 6.62 -23.62
CA ALA A 147 -9.43 6.97 -22.83
C ALA A 147 -8.43 5.81 -22.74
N HIS A 148 -8.93 4.57 -22.62
CA HIS A 148 -8.15 3.34 -22.64
C HIS A 148 -7.36 3.22 -23.96
N GLU A 149 -8.06 3.38 -25.09
CA GLU A 149 -7.44 3.35 -26.42
C GLU A 149 -6.45 4.50 -26.66
N ILE A 150 -6.74 5.70 -26.18
CA ILE A 150 -5.78 6.82 -26.25
C ILE A 150 -4.51 6.49 -25.45
N TYR A 151 -4.61 5.77 -24.34
CA TYR A 151 -3.42 5.33 -23.59
C TYR A 151 -2.60 4.29 -24.36
N HIS A 152 -3.23 3.40 -25.12
CA HIS A 152 -2.52 2.52 -26.05
C HIS A 152 -1.74 3.31 -27.11
N CYS A 153 -2.24 4.46 -27.58
CA CYS A 153 -1.46 5.37 -28.42
C CYS A 153 -0.23 5.95 -27.69
N VAL A 154 -0.33 6.26 -26.40
CA VAL A 154 0.83 6.70 -25.59
C VAL A 154 1.86 5.56 -25.48
N GLN A 155 1.39 4.34 -25.20
CA GLN A 155 2.18 3.13 -25.11
C GLN A 155 2.79 2.68 -26.44
N ALA A 156 2.36 3.23 -27.58
CA ALA A 156 2.96 2.92 -28.88
C ALA A 156 4.47 3.20 -28.96
N LYS A 157 4.99 4.04 -28.06
CA LYS A 157 6.43 4.32 -27.92
C LYS A 157 7.19 3.27 -27.10
N MET A 158 6.50 2.29 -26.50
CA MET A 158 7.13 1.15 -25.82
C MET A 158 7.95 0.34 -26.82
N VAL A 159 9.12 -0.12 -26.40
CA VAL A 159 10.04 -0.87 -27.25
C VAL A 159 9.55 -2.31 -27.41
N GLY A 160 9.34 -2.73 -28.66
CA GLY A 160 9.10 -4.13 -29.00
C GLY A 160 7.72 -4.63 -28.59
N LEU A 161 6.65 -3.92 -28.98
CA LEU A 161 5.27 -4.39 -28.84
C LEU A 161 5.17 -5.87 -29.29
N GLY A 162 4.82 -6.74 -28.34
CA GLY A 162 4.78 -8.19 -28.51
C GLY A 162 3.51 -8.67 -29.22
N SER A 163 3.39 -9.99 -29.41
CA SER A 163 2.16 -10.60 -29.89
C SER A 163 1.07 -10.58 -28.81
N ALA A 164 -0.19 -10.83 -29.20
CA ALA A 164 -1.31 -11.00 -28.28
C ALA A 164 -1.12 -12.17 -27.29
N ASP A 165 -0.20 -13.10 -27.59
CA ASP A 165 0.15 -14.22 -26.70
C ASP A 165 1.32 -13.88 -25.75
N SER A 166 1.82 -12.64 -25.76
CA SER A 166 2.92 -12.26 -24.90
C SER A 166 2.49 -12.32 -23.44
N PRO A 167 3.27 -12.98 -22.56
CA PRO A 167 3.04 -12.91 -21.12
C PRO A 167 3.10 -11.48 -20.60
N THR A 168 3.76 -10.54 -21.28
CA THR A 168 3.85 -9.13 -20.88
C THR A 168 2.59 -8.32 -21.24
N LEU A 169 1.62 -8.92 -21.95
CA LEU A 169 0.37 -8.26 -22.34
C LEU A 169 -0.39 -7.68 -21.13
N TRP A 170 -0.27 -8.30 -19.95
CA TRP A 170 -0.86 -7.76 -18.72
C TRP A 170 -0.42 -6.31 -18.47
N THR A 171 0.84 -5.95 -18.70
CA THR A 171 1.32 -4.57 -18.48
C THR A 171 0.65 -3.61 -19.45
N LEU A 172 0.45 -4.01 -20.70
CA LEU A 172 -0.19 -3.17 -21.73
C LEU A 172 -1.66 -2.89 -21.37
N GLU A 173 -2.44 -3.96 -21.18
CA GLU A 173 -3.89 -3.89 -20.98
C GLU A 173 -4.28 -3.42 -19.57
N SER A 174 -3.61 -3.92 -18.52
CA SER A 174 -3.87 -3.48 -17.14
C SER A 174 -3.57 -2.00 -16.94
N SER A 175 -2.47 -1.49 -17.52
CA SER A 175 -2.14 -0.09 -17.33
C SER A 175 -3.05 0.82 -18.16
N ALA A 176 -3.43 0.44 -19.39
CA ALA A 176 -4.44 1.18 -20.14
C ALA A 176 -5.77 1.24 -19.38
N ARG A 177 -6.17 0.13 -18.73
CA ARG A 177 -7.36 0.08 -17.87
C ARG A 177 -7.22 1.06 -16.70
N TYR A 178 -6.13 0.95 -15.94
CA TYR A 178 -5.84 1.83 -14.81
C TYR A 178 -5.81 3.32 -15.20
N PHE A 179 -5.04 3.70 -16.21
CA PHE A 179 -4.92 5.09 -16.64
C PHE A 179 -6.25 5.64 -17.21
N SER A 180 -7.08 4.80 -17.82
CA SER A 180 -8.44 5.20 -18.22
C SER A 180 -9.35 5.48 -17.01
N ASN A 181 -9.17 4.77 -15.89
CA ASN A 181 -9.85 5.06 -14.63
C ASN A 181 -9.35 6.38 -14.02
N VAL A 182 -8.05 6.67 -14.11
CA VAL A 182 -7.49 7.98 -13.67
C VAL A 182 -8.12 9.15 -14.44
N VAL A 183 -8.39 9.00 -15.74
CA VAL A 183 -9.11 10.02 -16.53
C VAL A 183 -10.58 10.10 -16.11
N PHE A 184 -11.23 8.95 -15.94
CA PHE A 184 -12.67 8.85 -15.68
C PHE A 184 -12.99 8.05 -14.41
N PRO A 185 -12.69 8.56 -13.21
CA PRO A 185 -12.85 7.82 -11.96
C PRO A 185 -14.31 7.47 -11.64
N TYR A 186 -15.26 8.22 -12.21
CA TYR A 186 -16.69 7.99 -12.02
C TYR A 186 -17.30 6.92 -12.94
N ALA A 187 -16.55 6.40 -13.93
CA ALA A 187 -17.04 5.35 -14.82
C ALA A 187 -17.14 3.97 -14.14
N ASN A 188 -16.37 3.79 -13.05
CA ASN A 188 -16.30 2.63 -12.17
C ASN A 188 -16.38 1.28 -12.89
N ARG A 189 -15.41 1.05 -13.79
CA ARG A 189 -15.14 -0.27 -14.38
C ARG A 189 -14.24 -1.14 -13.50
N GLU A 190 -13.75 -0.60 -12.40
CA GLU A 190 -12.81 -1.24 -11.47
C GLU A 190 -13.50 -2.44 -10.76
N VAL A 191 -14.79 -2.30 -10.44
CA VAL A 191 -15.60 -3.30 -9.73
C VAL A 191 -15.97 -4.56 -10.57
N GLN A 192 -15.81 -4.57 -11.90
CA GLN A 192 -16.29 -5.71 -12.72
C GLN A 192 -15.28 -6.84 -12.93
N ASP A 193 -14.00 -6.52 -13.12
CA ASP A 193 -12.99 -7.50 -13.52
C ASP A 193 -11.91 -7.70 -12.44
N GLU A 194 -11.61 -6.66 -11.64
CA GLU A 194 -10.47 -6.66 -10.72
C GLU A 194 -10.75 -7.46 -9.43
N GLU A 195 -12.04 -7.68 -9.12
CA GLU A 195 -12.47 -8.49 -7.98
C GLU A 195 -12.04 -9.97 -8.10
N ASP A 196 -11.77 -10.43 -9.32
CA ASP A 196 -11.43 -11.81 -9.66
C ASP A 196 -9.92 -12.13 -9.58
N TYR A 197 -9.10 -11.16 -9.15
CA TYR A 197 -7.65 -11.33 -9.00
C TYR A 197 -7.32 -12.59 -8.19
N ASP A 198 -6.49 -13.45 -8.76
CA ASP A 198 -6.11 -14.72 -8.16
C ASP A 198 -4.73 -14.62 -7.50
N PRO A 199 -4.65 -14.55 -6.16
CA PRO A 199 -3.37 -14.43 -5.45
C PRO A 199 -2.46 -15.65 -5.61
N SER A 200 -3.01 -16.80 -6.02
CA SER A 200 -2.25 -18.03 -6.25
C SER A 200 -1.54 -18.08 -7.60
N LYS A 201 -1.84 -17.14 -8.51
CA LYS A 201 -1.25 -17.07 -9.85
C LYS A 201 -0.28 -15.89 -9.96
N PRO A 202 0.79 -16.03 -10.75
CA PRO A 202 1.67 -14.91 -11.03
C PRO A 202 0.90 -13.73 -11.63
N ILE A 203 1.35 -12.50 -11.38
CA ILE A 203 0.68 -11.27 -11.85
C ILE A 203 0.42 -11.24 -13.37
N TRP A 204 1.22 -11.94 -14.17
CA TRP A 204 1.05 -12.04 -15.62
C TRP A 204 0.24 -13.25 -16.11
N GLN A 205 -0.18 -14.14 -15.21
CA GLN A 205 -0.94 -15.36 -15.53
C GLN A 205 -2.39 -15.30 -15.00
N GLN A 206 -2.90 -14.10 -14.76
CA GLN A 206 -4.30 -13.89 -14.41
C GLN A 206 -5.21 -14.34 -15.56
N ALA A 207 -6.48 -14.64 -15.24
CA ALA A 207 -7.44 -15.17 -16.22
C ALA A 207 -7.71 -14.19 -17.38
N ASN A 208 -7.52 -12.90 -17.12
CA ASN A 208 -7.64 -11.82 -18.08
C ASN A 208 -6.55 -10.76 -17.76
N PRO A 209 -5.81 -10.24 -18.75
CA PRO A 209 -4.76 -9.25 -18.53
C PRO A 209 -5.26 -7.92 -17.94
N TYR A 210 -6.55 -7.60 -17.93
CA TYR A 210 -7.09 -6.40 -17.26
C TYR A 210 -7.12 -6.51 -15.74
N ILE A 211 -7.19 -7.73 -15.19
CA ILE A 211 -7.36 -7.98 -13.75
C ILE A 211 -6.16 -7.45 -12.96
N SER A 212 -4.96 -7.48 -13.55
CA SER A 212 -3.74 -6.99 -12.92
C SER A 212 -3.64 -5.47 -12.83
N SER A 213 -4.65 -4.72 -13.30
CA SER A 213 -4.78 -3.27 -13.05
C SER A 213 -4.87 -2.94 -11.56
N LEU A 214 -5.34 -3.90 -10.75
CA LEU A 214 -5.35 -3.85 -9.29
C LEU A 214 -3.95 -3.58 -8.68
N TRP A 215 -2.88 -4.09 -9.33
CA TRP A 215 -1.51 -3.80 -8.89
C TRP A 215 -1.17 -2.32 -9.08
N PHE A 216 -1.51 -1.73 -10.22
CA PHE A 216 -1.30 -0.30 -10.48
C PHE A 216 -2.08 0.57 -9.48
N GLN A 217 -3.35 0.25 -9.24
CA GLN A 217 -4.19 0.97 -8.27
C GLN A 217 -3.62 0.89 -6.85
N SER A 218 -3.12 -0.29 -6.44
CA SER A 218 -2.55 -0.46 -5.10
C SER A 218 -1.33 0.43 -4.85
N LEU A 219 -0.62 0.80 -5.91
CA LEU A 219 0.60 1.59 -5.85
C LEU A 219 0.37 3.07 -6.14
N GLU A 220 -0.80 3.49 -6.61
CA GLU A 220 -1.05 4.89 -6.96
C GLU A 220 -0.75 5.84 -5.80
N ARG A 221 -1.24 5.52 -4.60
CA ARG A 221 -1.07 6.40 -3.44
C ARG A 221 0.37 6.46 -2.93
N SER A 222 1.13 5.38 -3.07
CA SER A 222 2.50 5.30 -2.56
C SER A 222 3.53 5.75 -3.60
N ARG A 223 3.31 5.49 -4.89
CA ARG A 223 4.27 5.75 -5.96
C ARG A 223 3.86 6.87 -6.92
N GLY A 224 2.55 7.15 -7.02
CA GLY A 224 2.01 8.16 -7.92
C GLY A 224 1.95 7.72 -9.39
N ILE A 225 1.09 8.39 -10.15
CA ILE A 225 0.83 8.07 -11.58
C ILE A 225 2.07 8.23 -12.48
N VAL A 226 3.02 9.11 -12.11
CA VAL A 226 4.26 9.32 -12.87
C VAL A 226 5.18 8.10 -12.79
N TYR A 227 5.34 7.52 -11.60
CA TYR A 227 6.13 6.30 -11.40
C TYR A 227 5.53 5.14 -12.18
N LEU A 228 4.22 4.94 -12.07
CA LEU A 228 3.50 3.87 -12.77
C LEU A 228 3.62 4.02 -14.29
N HIS A 229 3.52 5.25 -14.79
CA HIS A 229 3.72 5.52 -16.21
C HIS A 229 5.16 5.18 -16.66
N GLN A 230 6.17 5.56 -15.89
CA GLN A 230 7.57 5.23 -16.20
C GLN A 230 7.82 3.72 -16.21
N PHE A 231 7.26 2.97 -15.25
CA PHE A 231 7.30 1.51 -15.25
C PHE A 231 6.73 0.95 -16.57
N VAL A 232 5.54 1.41 -16.97
CA VAL A 232 4.90 0.98 -18.23
C VAL A 232 5.79 1.30 -19.43
N MET A 233 6.24 2.55 -19.56
CA MET A 233 7.02 2.97 -20.73
C MET A 233 8.40 2.31 -20.82
N SER A 234 8.95 1.83 -19.70
CA SER A 234 10.22 1.08 -19.65
C SER A 234 10.08 -0.41 -19.98
N THR A 235 8.84 -0.90 -20.13
CA THR A 235 8.58 -2.32 -20.31
C THR A 235 9.01 -2.81 -21.69
N ILE A 236 9.77 -3.91 -21.69
CA ILE A 236 10.20 -4.66 -22.88
C ILE A 236 9.42 -5.97 -22.89
N PHE A 237 8.73 -6.29 -23.98
CA PHE A 237 7.90 -7.49 -24.03
C PHE A 237 8.77 -8.76 -24.02
N ALA A 238 8.39 -9.69 -23.15
CA ALA A 238 8.98 -11.00 -23.03
C ALA A 238 8.14 -12.06 -23.75
N SER A 239 8.72 -13.26 -23.92
CA SER A 239 8.03 -14.45 -24.43
C SER A 239 8.15 -15.61 -23.44
N GLY A 240 7.09 -16.43 -23.35
CA GLY A 240 7.05 -17.59 -22.45
C GLY A 240 7.35 -17.27 -20.99
N ASP A 241 8.29 -17.98 -20.38
CA ASP A 241 8.76 -17.73 -19.01
C ASP A 241 9.60 -16.45 -18.85
N GLY A 242 9.86 -15.72 -19.94
CA GLY A 242 10.68 -14.51 -19.94
C GLY A 242 10.10 -13.37 -19.11
N GLU A 243 8.79 -13.36 -18.86
CA GLU A 243 8.16 -12.31 -18.04
C GLU A 243 8.61 -12.40 -16.57
N ARG A 244 8.74 -13.61 -16.04
CA ARG A 244 9.35 -13.82 -14.72
C ARG A 244 10.77 -13.27 -14.69
N ALA A 245 11.58 -13.60 -15.69
CA ALA A 245 12.96 -13.12 -15.77
C ALA A 245 13.04 -11.59 -15.87
N ARG A 246 12.11 -10.96 -16.59
CA ARG A 246 11.98 -9.51 -16.72
C ARG A 246 11.63 -8.86 -15.38
N LEU A 247 10.57 -9.31 -14.72
CA LEU A 247 10.16 -8.76 -13.43
C LEU A 247 11.23 -8.97 -12.36
N SER A 248 11.90 -10.13 -12.36
CA SER A 248 13.03 -10.41 -11.47
C SER A 248 14.25 -9.51 -11.70
N SER A 249 14.40 -8.89 -12.88
CA SER A 249 15.55 -8.03 -13.18
C SER A 249 15.31 -6.55 -12.89
N ILE A 250 14.05 -6.15 -12.64
CA ILE A 250 13.69 -4.78 -12.31
C ILE A 250 14.02 -4.51 -10.83
N PRO A 251 14.93 -3.57 -10.53
CA PRO A 251 15.21 -3.16 -9.15
C PRO A 251 13.95 -2.63 -8.46
N GLY A 252 13.70 -3.02 -7.21
CA GLY A 252 12.56 -2.55 -6.42
C GLY A 252 11.20 -3.16 -6.78
N PHE A 253 11.07 -3.91 -7.89
CA PHE A 253 9.77 -4.49 -8.26
C PHE A 253 9.23 -5.46 -7.21
N ILE A 254 10.11 -6.19 -6.52
CA ILE A 254 9.68 -7.08 -5.43
C ILE A 254 9.13 -6.31 -4.23
N ASP A 255 9.63 -5.11 -3.95
CA ASP A 255 9.13 -4.26 -2.85
C ASP A 255 7.76 -3.70 -3.19
N ASP A 256 7.55 -3.29 -4.43
CA ASP A 256 6.23 -2.89 -4.94
C ASP A 256 5.23 -4.04 -4.93
N PHE A 257 5.65 -5.22 -5.38
CA PHE A 257 4.81 -6.41 -5.35
C PHE A 257 4.49 -6.84 -3.90
N TYR A 258 5.44 -6.68 -2.98
CA TYR A 258 5.22 -6.93 -1.56
C TYR A 258 4.20 -5.96 -0.96
N LEU A 259 4.31 -4.65 -1.24
CA LEU A 259 3.32 -3.67 -0.81
C LEU A 259 1.92 -4.02 -1.34
N PHE A 260 1.82 -4.37 -2.62
CA PHE A 260 0.57 -4.87 -3.21
C PHE A 260 0.02 -6.06 -2.43
N ALA A 261 0.85 -7.05 -2.10
CA ALA A 261 0.44 -8.23 -1.34
C ALA A 261 -0.11 -7.90 0.06
N LEU A 262 0.53 -6.96 0.76
CA LEU A 262 0.08 -6.49 2.07
C LEU A 262 -1.30 -5.79 1.95
N LEU A 263 -1.46 -4.88 1.00
CA LEU A 263 -2.73 -4.17 0.77
C LEU A 263 -3.85 -5.13 0.34
N PHE A 264 -3.54 -6.05 -0.56
CA PHE A 264 -4.46 -7.11 -1.01
C PHE A 264 -4.97 -7.94 0.17
N SER A 265 -4.08 -8.35 1.08
CA SER A 265 -4.43 -9.20 2.23
C SER A 265 -5.41 -8.56 3.24
N PHE A 266 -5.56 -7.24 3.19
CA PHE A 266 -6.50 -6.46 3.99
C PHE A 266 -7.69 -5.94 3.18
N SER A 267 -7.77 -6.29 1.89
CA SER A 267 -8.69 -5.67 0.94
C SER A 267 -8.59 -4.13 0.93
N ARG A 268 -7.41 -3.56 1.20
CA ARG A 268 -7.18 -2.11 1.30
C ARG A 268 -6.67 -1.52 -0.03
N ILE A 269 -7.24 -1.97 -1.13
CA ILE A 269 -7.01 -1.38 -2.45
C ILE A 269 -8.23 -0.53 -2.77
N PHE A 270 -7.98 0.71 -3.18
CA PHE A 270 -9.03 1.68 -3.45
C PHE A 270 -9.10 1.93 -4.95
N ASP A 271 -10.32 2.05 -5.45
CA ASP A 271 -10.61 2.50 -6.79
C ASP A 271 -10.18 3.97 -6.95
N THR A 272 -10.12 4.44 -8.19
CA THR A 272 -9.71 5.82 -8.52
C THR A 272 -10.71 6.88 -8.03
N SER A 273 -11.92 6.48 -7.64
CA SER A 273 -12.90 7.35 -6.97
C SER A 273 -12.69 7.45 -5.45
N GLY A 274 -11.79 6.62 -4.90
CA GLY A 274 -11.46 6.53 -3.48
C GLY A 274 -12.29 5.50 -2.70
N GLN A 275 -13.14 4.72 -3.36
CA GLN A 275 -13.89 3.63 -2.72
C GLN A 275 -13.03 2.39 -2.58
N GLN A 276 -13.22 1.64 -1.50
CA GLN A 276 -12.50 0.39 -1.29
C GLN A 276 -13.06 -0.70 -2.23
N LEU A 277 -12.17 -1.37 -2.96
CA LEU A 277 -12.54 -2.47 -3.86
C LEU A 277 -12.87 -3.74 -3.08
N HIS A 278 -13.92 -4.43 -3.52
CA HIS A 278 -14.31 -5.70 -2.93
C HIS A 278 -13.62 -6.86 -3.64
N ILE A 279 -12.47 -7.27 -3.13
CA ILE A 279 -11.73 -8.41 -3.68
C ILE A 279 -12.42 -9.72 -3.28
N GLN A 280 -12.88 -10.50 -4.25
CA GLN A 280 -13.65 -11.73 -3.99
C GLN A 280 -12.77 -12.90 -3.54
N LYS A 281 -11.58 -13.05 -4.15
CA LYS A 281 -10.66 -14.15 -3.82
C LYS A 281 -9.72 -13.78 -2.69
N ALA A 282 -9.96 -14.38 -1.53
CA ALA A 282 -9.06 -14.27 -0.39
C ALA A 282 -7.76 -15.07 -0.60
N ILE A 283 -6.70 -14.67 0.10
CA ILE A 283 -5.48 -15.46 0.21
C ILE A 283 -5.81 -16.77 0.95
N GLU A 284 -5.49 -17.90 0.35
CA GLU A 284 -5.54 -19.19 1.03
C GLU A 284 -4.31 -19.35 1.93
N TYR A 285 -4.55 -19.78 3.18
CA TYR A 285 -3.48 -19.98 4.15
C TYR A 285 -3.24 -21.46 4.39
N GLN A 286 -2.06 -21.95 4.01
CA GLN A 286 -1.67 -23.34 4.17
C GLN A 286 -1.12 -23.61 5.58
N ASN A 287 -1.51 -24.71 6.21
CA ASN A 287 -0.96 -25.07 7.52
C ASN A 287 0.51 -25.46 7.40
N THR A 288 1.35 -24.85 8.24
CA THR A 288 2.78 -25.14 8.30
C THR A 288 3.05 -26.36 9.17
N ILE A 289 3.94 -27.25 8.69
CA ILE A 289 4.46 -28.38 9.46
C ILE A 289 5.89 -28.05 9.84
N TRP A 290 6.19 -28.13 11.14
CA TRP A 290 7.49 -27.79 11.69
C TRP A 290 8.29 -29.06 11.95
N SER A 291 9.55 -29.06 11.52
CA SER A 291 10.56 -29.93 12.09
C SER A 291 11.02 -29.28 13.38
N VAL A 292 10.79 -29.95 14.50
CA VAL A 292 11.13 -29.45 15.83
C VAL A 292 12.26 -30.28 16.43
N ASN A 293 13.07 -29.68 17.30
CA ASN A 293 14.04 -30.41 18.12
C ASN A 293 13.33 -31.25 19.20
N GLU A 294 14.09 -32.08 19.94
CA GLU A 294 13.53 -33.08 20.88
C GLU A 294 12.62 -32.46 21.96
N ASP A 295 12.94 -31.25 22.43
CA ASP A 295 12.20 -30.48 23.43
C ASP A 295 11.17 -29.52 22.81
N ALA A 296 11.08 -29.52 21.48
CA ALA A 296 10.33 -28.58 20.65
C ALA A 296 10.65 -27.09 20.88
N SER A 297 11.74 -26.75 21.58
CA SER A 297 12.16 -25.37 21.88
C SER A 297 12.60 -24.60 20.63
N GLU A 298 12.97 -25.30 19.57
CA GLU A 298 13.33 -24.74 18.28
C GLU A 298 12.60 -25.48 17.18
N GLY A 299 12.17 -24.75 16.17
CA GLY A 299 11.53 -25.32 15.00
C GLY A 299 12.02 -24.68 13.73
N THR A 300 12.03 -25.48 12.66
CA THR A 300 12.25 -25.02 11.31
C THR A 300 11.13 -25.53 10.41
N THR A 301 10.67 -24.69 9.50
CA THR A 301 9.83 -25.08 8.38
C THR A 301 10.34 -24.45 7.09
N VAL A 302 9.96 -25.04 5.96
CA VAL A 302 10.29 -24.53 4.63
C VAL A 302 8.96 -24.21 3.95
N LEU A 303 8.77 -22.92 3.66
CA LEU A 303 7.59 -22.39 2.98
C LEU A 303 7.89 -22.35 1.48
N GLU A 304 7.07 -23.01 0.68
CA GLU A 304 7.21 -23.05 -0.78
C GLU A 304 6.28 -22.02 -1.43
N THR A 305 6.84 -21.15 -2.26
CA THR A 305 6.12 -20.07 -2.94
C THR A 305 6.44 -20.08 -4.42
N THR A 306 5.51 -19.62 -5.24
CA THR A 306 5.78 -19.29 -6.64
C THR A 306 6.19 -17.81 -6.72
N PRO A 307 7.18 -17.43 -7.53
CA PRO A 307 7.51 -16.03 -7.69
C PRO A 307 6.33 -15.21 -8.24
N PHE A 308 6.16 -14.00 -7.71
CA PHE A 308 5.11 -13.05 -8.06
C PHE A 308 3.67 -13.56 -7.81
N THR A 309 3.52 -14.47 -6.84
CA THR A 309 2.24 -14.85 -6.21
C THR A 309 2.19 -14.35 -4.77
N ILE A 310 0.99 -14.30 -4.17
CA ILE A 310 0.81 -13.98 -2.75
C ILE A 310 0.55 -15.29 -2.00
N SER A 311 1.58 -15.84 -1.35
CA SER A 311 1.48 -17.12 -0.65
C SER A 311 1.22 -16.91 0.84
N GLY A 312 0.10 -17.47 1.33
CA GLY A 312 -0.29 -17.43 2.74
C GLY A 312 0.00 -18.74 3.46
N PHE A 313 0.49 -18.63 4.69
CA PHE A 313 0.75 -19.76 5.58
C PHE A 313 0.23 -19.48 6.97
N THR A 314 -0.18 -20.53 7.66
CA THR A 314 -0.65 -20.47 9.05
C THR A 314 0.24 -21.31 9.95
N LEU A 315 0.61 -20.72 11.07
CA LEU A 315 1.25 -21.36 12.21
C LEU A 315 0.30 -21.26 13.40
N LYS A 316 0.14 -22.35 14.15
CA LYS A 316 -0.58 -22.35 15.42
C LYS A 316 0.43 -22.44 16.55
N LEU A 317 0.38 -21.48 17.46
CA LEU A 317 1.22 -21.43 18.64
C LEU A 317 0.38 -21.61 19.89
N GLU A 318 0.89 -22.40 20.83
CA GLU A 318 0.20 -22.68 22.08
C GLU A 318 0.31 -21.50 23.06
N ALA A 319 -0.58 -21.48 24.05
CA ALA A 319 -0.59 -20.45 25.09
C ALA A 319 0.69 -20.47 25.96
N GLY A 320 1.05 -19.32 26.53
CA GLY A 320 2.11 -19.22 27.54
C GLY A 320 3.54 -19.28 27.00
N GLN A 321 3.72 -19.06 25.70
CA GLN A 321 5.01 -19.11 25.01
C GLN A 321 5.48 -17.70 24.63
N ASN A 322 6.79 -17.44 24.77
CA ASN A 322 7.44 -16.39 24.00
C ASN A 322 8.12 -17.05 22.81
N VAL A 323 7.66 -16.73 21.61
CA VAL A 323 8.20 -17.27 20.36
C VAL A 323 8.91 -16.15 19.62
N LYS A 324 10.13 -16.39 19.14
CA LYS A 324 10.80 -15.51 18.18
C LYS A 324 10.83 -16.20 16.83
N LEU A 325 10.26 -15.55 15.83
CA LEU A 325 10.23 -15.99 14.44
C LEU A 325 11.33 -15.29 13.64
N TYR A 326 11.97 -16.04 12.75
CA TYR A 326 12.99 -15.53 11.83
C TYR A 326 12.78 -16.16 10.45
N ALA A 327 13.19 -15.45 9.40
CA ALA A 327 13.19 -15.97 8.03
C ALA A 327 14.59 -15.91 7.41
N SER A 328 14.99 -16.97 6.71
CA SER A 328 16.17 -16.94 5.83
C SER A 328 15.70 -16.46 4.46
N THR A 329 15.89 -15.17 4.18
CA THR A 329 15.47 -14.54 2.91
C THR A 329 16.65 -14.17 2.02
N THR A 330 16.44 -14.21 0.71
CA THR A 330 17.31 -13.53 -0.26
C THR A 330 16.89 -12.07 -0.42
N ALA A 331 17.70 -11.28 -1.14
CA ALA A 331 17.34 -9.90 -1.49
C ALA A 331 16.03 -9.78 -2.30
N LYS A 332 15.55 -10.88 -2.90
CA LYS A 332 14.31 -10.94 -3.71
C LYS A 332 13.16 -11.65 -3.00
N GLN A 333 13.25 -11.87 -1.70
CA GLN A 333 12.18 -12.46 -0.92
C GLN A 333 11.72 -11.46 0.14
N ARG A 334 10.41 -11.38 0.37
CA ARG A 334 9.82 -10.61 1.47
C ARG A 334 8.86 -11.51 2.23
N VAL A 335 8.90 -11.38 3.55
CA VAL A 335 8.14 -12.24 4.46
C VAL A 335 7.58 -11.37 5.56
N ALA A 336 6.26 -11.45 5.72
CA ALA A 336 5.52 -10.76 6.77
C ALA A 336 4.86 -11.76 7.70
N TRP A 337 4.59 -11.36 8.93
CA TRP A 337 3.77 -12.11 9.86
C TRP A 337 2.78 -11.21 10.59
N ARG A 338 1.70 -11.80 11.10
CA ARG A 338 0.75 -11.16 12.01
C ARG A 338 -0.03 -12.20 12.81
N ARG A 339 -0.65 -11.79 13.91
CA ARG A 339 -1.68 -12.60 14.56
C ARG A 339 -2.99 -12.49 13.80
N LYS A 340 -3.80 -13.54 13.86
CA LYS A 340 -5.16 -13.50 13.33
C LYS A 340 -5.96 -12.38 14.02
N GLY A 341 -6.53 -11.48 13.22
CA GLY A 341 -7.31 -10.35 13.70
C GLY A 341 -6.52 -9.04 13.79
N GLU A 342 -5.19 -9.07 13.72
CA GLU A 342 -4.39 -7.85 13.64
C GLU A 342 -4.58 -7.14 12.28
N LEU A 343 -4.55 -5.80 12.34
CA LEU A 343 -4.81 -4.89 11.23
C LEU A 343 -3.55 -4.41 10.51
N TYR A 344 -2.38 -4.94 10.88
CA TYR A 344 -1.10 -4.64 10.24
C TYR A 344 -0.26 -5.92 10.11
N TRP A 345 0.78 -5.85 9.26
CA TRP A 345 1.79 -6.88 9.15
C TRP A 345 3.11 -6.36 9.70
N SER A 346 3.88 -7.26 10.30
CA SER A 346 5.26 -7.02 10.69
C SER A 346 6.19 -7.80 9.78
N ASP A 347 7.30 -7.20 9.36
CA ASP A 347 8.32 -7.91 8.61
C ASP A 347 8.99 -8.98 9.49
N LEU A 348 9.27 -10.15 8.92
CA LEU A 348 10.04 -11.17 9.63
C LEU A 348 11.54 -10.85 9.56
N PRO A 349 12.25 -10.80 10.71
CA PRO A 349 13.67 -10.49 10.74
C PRO A 349 14.48 -11.62 10.11
N SER A 350 15.63 -11.24 9.53
CA SER A 350 16.54 -12.21 8.91
C SER A 350 17.29 -13.04 9.95
N VAL A 351 17.55 -14.32 9.64
CA VAL A 351 18.34 -15.22 10.50
C VAL A 351 19.74 -14.63 10.74
N GLY A 352 20.12 -14.50 12.01
CA GLY A 352 21.42 -13.95 12.41
C GLY A 352 21.48 -12.43 12.53
N SER A 353 20.40 -11.71 12.22
CA SER A 353 20.26 -10.32 12.65
C SER A 353 20.16 -10.29 14.18
N SER A 354 20.90 -9.41 14.83
CA SER A 354 20.70 -9.05 16.25
C SER A 354 19.41 -8.24 16.46
N GLY A 355 18.51 -8.23 15.47
CA GLY A 355 17.46 -7.25 15.26
C GLY A 355 16.21 -7.50 16.10
N GLY A 356 15.91 -6.53 16.96
CA GLY A 356 14.56 -6.03 17.21
C GLY A 356 13.52 -6.93 17.87
N SER A 357 12.41 -6.30 18.29
CA SER A 357 11.17 -6.95 18.75
C SER A 357 10.31 -7.49 17.60
N GLU A 358 10.68 -7.20 16.35
CA GLU A 358 9.88 -7.40 15.12
C GLU A 358 9.49 -8.87 14.86
N GLY A 359 10.28 -9.84 15.31
CA GLY A 359 9.96 -11.27 15.24
C GLY A 359 9.39 -11.86 16.52
N VAL A 360 9.19 -11.07 17.58
CA VAL A 360 8.84 -11.56 18.92
C VAL A 360 7.33 -11.63 19.09
N VAL A 361 6.82 -12.86 19.20
CA VAL A 361 5.43 -13.18 19.52
C VAL A 361 5.33 -13.57 21.00
N ILE A 362 4.73 -12.69 21.81
CA ILE A 362 4.41 -13.01 23.21
C ILE A 362 2.97 -13.51 23.29
N ILE A 363 2.78 -14.77 23.69
CA ILE A 363 1.47 -15.39 23.89
C ILE A 363 1.25 -15.57 25.40
N PRO A 364 0.30 -14.83 26.00
CA PRO A 364 -0.03 -14.99 27.41
C PRO A 364 -0.44 -16.42 27.76
N CYS A 365 -0.22 -16.83 29.01
CA CYS A 365 -0.63 -18.16 29.48
C CYS A 365 -2.16 -18.35 29.54
N THR A 366 -2.92 -17.27 29.66
CA THR A 366 -4.37 -17.29 29.83
C THR A 366 -5.14 -17.18 28.52
N SER A 367 -4.44 -17.11 27.37
CA SER A 367 -5.08 -17.01 26.05
C SER A 367 -5.29 -18.38 25.44
N ASP A 368 -6.28 -18.50 24.55
CA ASP A 368 -6.36 -19.65 23.65
C ASP A 368 -5.15 -19.71 22.71
N PRO A 369 -4.84 -20.89 22.12
CA PRO A 369 -3.82 -21.00 21.08
C PRO A 369 -4.00 -19.94 19.99
N GLN A 370 -2.90 -19.27 19.66
CA GLN A 370 -2.91 -18.16 18.72
C GLN A 370 -2.57 -18.65 17.31
N GLU A 371 -3.33 -18.16 16.35
CA GLU A 371 -3.07 -18.39 14.92
C GLU A 371 -2.21 -17.25 14.40
N ILE A 372 -1.00 -17.57 13.96
CA ILE A 372 -0.08 -16.67 13.28
C ILE A 372 -0.22 -16.89 11.78
N ARG A 373 -0.45 -15.80 11.05
CA ARG A 373 -0.43 -15.78 9.59
C ARG A 373 0.93 -15.30 9.13
N ILE A 374 1.47 -15.96 8.13
CA ILE A 374 2.71 -15.61 7.46
C ILE A 374 2.38 -15.37 5.98
N LEU A 375 2.87 -14.27 5.43
CA LEU A 375 2.75 -13.94 4.02
C LEU A 375 4.13 -13.97 3.40
N VAL A 376 4.27 -14.65 2.27
CA VAL A 376 5.53 -14.77 1.53
C VAL A 376 5.29 -14.29 0.11
N VAL A 377 6.22 -13.46 -0.38
CA VAL A 377 6.36 -13.17 -1.81
C VAL A 377 7.81 -13.36 -2.24
N SER A 378 8.01 -13.81 -3.48
CA SER A 378 9.33 -13.99 -4.09
C SER A 378 9.39 -13.30 -5.45
N GLY A 379 10.52 -12.69 -5.75
CA GLY A 379 10.88 -12.13 -7.04
C GLY A 379 12.00 -12.92 -7.72
N GLU A 380 12.28 -14.15 -7.29
CA GLU A 380 13.31 -15.00 -7.89
C GLU A 380 12.94 -15.45 -9.31
N ASN A 381 13.95 -15.61 -10.19
CA ASN A 381 13.72 -16.15 -11.53
C ASN A 381 13.78 -17.68 -11.55
N LYS A 382 12.85 -18.32 -10.85
CA LYS A 382 12.71 -19.79 -10.75
C LYS A 382 11.24 -20.17 -10.81
N ALA A 383 10.92 -21.41 -11.19
CA ALA A 383 9.52 -21.86 -11.28
C ALA A 383 8.84 -21.98 -9.90
N SER A 384 9.61 -22.34 -8.88
CA SER A 384 9.22 -22.39 -7.47
C SER A 384 10.41 -21.92 -6.64
N ASP A 385 10.12 -21.35 -5.48
CA ASP A 385 11.09 -20.80 -4.56
C ASP A 385 10.75 -21.19 -3.11
N LYS A 386 11.74 -21.14 -2.23
CA LYS A 386 11.62 -21.64 -0.85
C LYS A 386 12.19 -20.63 0.12
N VAL A 387 11.43 -20.38 1.18
CA VAL A 387 11.84 -19.57 2.32
C VAL A 387 11.86 -20.45 3.55
N GLN A 388 13.00 -20.51 4.24
CA GLN A 388 13.08 -21.20 5.52
C GLN A 388 12.63 -20.24 6.62
N VAL A 389 11.65 -20.64 7.42
CA VAL A 389 11.25 -19.92 8.64
C VAL A 389 11.68 -20.74 9.84
N GLN A 390 12.25 -20.08 10.83
CA GLN A 390 12.72 -20.68 12.07
C GLN A 390 11.98 -20.03 13.24
N TYR A 391 11.74 -20.80 14.29
CA TYR A 391 11.29 -20.27 15.55
C TYR A 391 12.17 -20.74 16.70
N THR A 392 12.29 -19.88 17.71
CA THR A 392 12.81 -20.25 19.04
C THR A 392 11.72 -19.94 20.06
N GLN A 393 11.36 -20.89 20.91
CA GLN A 393 10.33 -20.73 21.93
C GLN A 393 10.95 -20.83 23.33
N THR A 394 10.48 -19.97 24.23
CA THR A 394 10.78 -20.03 25.66
C THR A 394 9.47 -19.98 26.44
N TYR A 395 9.25 -20.96 27.33
CA TYR A 395 8.08 -20.96 28.20
C TYR A 395 8.29 -19.98 29.35
N LYS A 396 7.30 -19.13 29.62
CA LYS A 396 7.40 -18.09 30.66
C LYS A 396 7.00 -18.61 32.04
N ASP A 397 6.25 -19.71 32.11
CA ASP A 397 5.74 -20.28 33.37
C ASP A 397 5.63 -21.82 33.29
N ASP A 398 6.25 -22.49 34.27
CA ASP A 398 6.18 -23.93 34.52
C ASP A 398 4.74 -24.43 34.70
N SER A 399 3.84 -23.58 35.18
CA SER A 399 2.42 -23.90 35.39
C SER A 399 1.66 -24.10 34.07
N CYS A 400 2.07 -23.39 33.02
CA CYS A 400 1.48 -23.47 31.68
C CYS A 400 2.00 -24.70 30.91
N CYS A 401 3.27 -25.08 31.10
CA CYS A 401 3.87 -26.31 30.54
C CYS A 401 3.18 -27.58 31.08
N LYS A 402 2.75 -27.58 32.35
CA LYS A 402 2.19 -28.76 33.06
C LYS A 402 0.72 -29.06 32.78
N GLN A 403 0.00 -28.17 32.09
CA GLN A 403 -1.44 -28.32 31.80
C GLN A 403 -1.74 -29.04 30.48
N ASP A 404 -0.76 -29.26 29.61
CA ASP A 404 -0.95 -30.03 28.36
C ASP A 404 -0.76 -31.55 28.62
N PRO A 405 -1.83 -32.37 28.57
CA PRO A 405 -1.75 -33.81 28.83
C PRO A 405 -0.94 -34.59 27.79
N LYS A 406 -0.66 -34.03 26.59
CA LYS A 406 0.18 -34.69 25.57
C LYS A 406 1.69 -34.55 25.82
N LYS A 407 2.11 -33.62 26.69
CA LYS A 407 3.53 -33.37 27.02
C LYS A 407 3.95 -33.96 28.38
N ARG A 408 3.04 -34.63 29.09
CA ARG A 408 3.35 -35.29 30.37
C ARG A 408 4.31 -36.49 30.25
N ASP A 409 4.37 -37.12 29.08
CA ASP A 409 5.17 -38.34 28.86
C ASP A 409 6.49 -38.09 28.12
N THR A 410 6.79 -36.85 27.73
CA THR A 410 8.11 -36.46 27.22
C THR A 410 8.83 -35.67 28.32
N LYS A 411 9.98 -36.18 28.77
CA LYS A 411 10.88 -35.47 29.69
C LYS A 411 11.27 -34.14 29.05
N GLU A 412 10.70 -33.02 29.47
CA GLU A 412 11.29 -31.66 29.46
C GLU A 412 10.22 -30.57 29.67
N CYS A 413 9.80 -30.38 30.91
CA CYS A 413 9.83 -29.01 31.46
C CYS A 413 11.15 -28.96 32.26
N PRO A 414 11.91 -27.86 32.32
CA PRO A 414 13.18 -27.82 33.04
C PRO A 414 12.94 -28.20 34.50
N THR A 415 13.25 -29.44 34.87
CA THR A 415 13.19 -29.87 36.25
C THR A 415 14.31 -29.16 36.98
N SER A 416 13.93 -28.20 37.81
CA SER A 416 14.63 -27.72 39.00
C SER A 416 16.16 -27.69 38.90
N LEU A 417 16.74 -26.49 38.93
CA LEU A 417 18.07 -26.32 39.53
C LEU A 417 18.11 -27.10 40.85
N ALA A 418 18.92 -28.15 40.86
CA ALA A 418 19.06 -29.04 41.98
C ALA A 418 19.42 -28.24 43.23
N SER A 419 18.62 -28.46 44.27
CA SER A 419 18.93 -28.14 45.65
C SER A 419 20.32 -28.65 46.00
N SER A 420 21.32 -27.77 46.00
CA SER A 420 22.58 -28.00 46.69
C SER A 420 22.40 -27.51 48.12
N SER A 421 22.52 -28.47 49.04
CA SER A 421 22.36 -28.27 50.48
C SER A 421 23.45 -27.35 51.03
N ILE A 422 22.94 -26.32 51.71
CA ILE A 422 23.46 -25.49 52.79
C ILE A 422 24.73 -26.04 53.47
N ALA A 423 25.83 -25.27 53.36
CA ALA A 423 26.76 -25.05 54.46
C ALA A 423 26.64 -23.57 54.86
N THR A 424 26.30 -23.36 56.13
CA THR A 424 25.99 -22.10 56.81
C THR A 424 27.23 -21.24 57.06
N SER A 425 27.22 -19.98 56.58
CA SER A 425 27.67 -18.83 57.40
C SER A 425 27.13 -17.50 56.84
N SER A 426 26.18 -16.92 57.57
CA SER A 426 25.95 -15.48 57.82
C SER A 426 26.13 -14.46 56.67
N ALA A 427 24.98 -13.97 56.19
CA ALA A 427 24.68 -12.83 55.32
C ALA A 427 24.84 -11.45 56.06
N PRO A 428 24.64 -10.24 55.43
CA PRO A 428 23.82 -9.98 54.24
C PRO A 428 24.44 -9.21 53.07
N GLU A 429 24.18 -9.78 51.88
CA GLU A 429 23.68 -9.24 50.60
C GLU A 429 24.26 -7.96 49.98
N PRO A 430 24.78 -8.12 48.75
CA PRO A 430 24.29 -7.37 47.61
C PRO A 430 23.88 -8.29 46.43
N THR A 431 23.04 -7.76 45.54
CA THR A 431 22.71 -8.21 44.16
C THR A 431 21.68 -9.33 43.96
N GLY A 432 20.60 -8.98 43.27
CA GLY A 432 19.71 -9.92 42.57
C GLY A 432 19.52 -9.47 41.12
N THR A 433 20.13 -10.20 40.18
CA THR A 433 19.83 -10.15 38.74
C THR A 433 18.74 -11.17 38.43
N GLY A 434 17.50 -10.71 38.25
CA GLY A 434 16.36 -11.50 37.80
C GLY A 434 15.68 -10.85 36.59
N SER A 435 15.25 -11.65 35.63
CA SER A 435 14.39 -11.25 34.52
C SER A 435 12.95 -11.04 35.03
N GLY A 436 12.57 -9.79 35.28
CA GLY A 436 11.26 -9.42 35.83
C GLY A 436 10.30 -8.84 34.79
N SER A 437 9.00 -9.14 34.93
CA SER A 437 7.92 -8.21 34.59
C SER A 437 8.12 -6.87 35.31
N CYS A 438 7.39 -5.80 34.95
CA CYS A 438 7.52 -4.48 35.58
C CYS A 438 7.18 -4.42 37.09
N ALA A 439 7.07 -5.56 37.78
CA ALA A 439 7.02 -5.67 39.22
C ALA A 439 8.41 -6.08 39.75
N GLY A 440 9.13 -5.15 40.40
CA GLY A 440 10.33 -5.53 41.16
C GLY A 440 11.39 -4.46 41.38
N SER A 441 11.30 -3.27 40.78
CA SER A 441 12.33 -2.25 41.01
C SER A 441 12.29 -1.71 42.45
N SER A 442 13.44 -1.79 43.12
CA SER A 442 13.74 -1.16 44.41
C SER A 442 14.38 0.22 44.27
N ILE A 443 14.64 0.69 43.03
CA ILE A 443 15.23 2.01 42.79
C ILE A 443 14.16 3.07 43.06
N ALA A 444 14.49 4.02 43.93
CA ALA A 444 13.61 5.15 44.24
C ALA A 444 13.41 6.03 43.00
N MET A 445 12.23 6.65 42.88
CA MET A 445 11.98 7.64 41.83
C MET A 445 12.91 8.83 42.01
N ASP A 446 13.38 9.42 40.91
CA ASP A 446 14.24 10.59 40.97
C ASP A 446 13.48 11.77 41.63
N PRO A 447 14.03 12.42 42.67
CA PRO A 447 13.32 13.46 43.41
C PRO A 447 12.84 14.63 42.55
N CYS A 448 13.53 14.88 41.44
CA CYS A 448 13.16 15.97 40.53
C CYS A 448 11.86 15.70 39.76
N LEU A 449 11.37 14.44 39.68
CA LEU A 449 10.11 14.09 39.04
C LEU A 449 8.91 14.33 39.97
N LEU A 450 9.15 14.27 41.28
CA LEU A 450 8.14 14.33 42.33
C LEU A 450 7.85 15.78 42.74
N GLY A 451 6.63 16.03 43.23
CA GLY A 451 6.26 17.31 43.82
C GLY A 451 6.02 18.45 42.82
N HIS A 452 5.95 18.12 41.53
CA HIS A 452 5.64 19.04 40.44
C HIS A 452 4.53 18.44 39.56
N SER A 453 3.62 19.29 39.12
CA SER A 453 2.81 19.05 37.93
C SER A 453 3.58 19.58 36.73
N TRP A 454 3.49 18.87 35.60
CA TRP A 454 4.30 19.16 34.44
C TRP A 454 3.41 19.48 33.24
N SER A 455 3.51 20.68 32.67
CA SER A 455 2.80 21.01 31.42
C SER A 455 3.69 20.76 30.19
N LEU A 456 3.06 20.30 29.11
CA LEU A 456 3.73 20.03 27.85
C LEU A 456 4.33 21.31 27.23
N ASP A 457 5.62 21.25 26.93
CA ASP A 457 6.36 22.29 26.20
C ASP A 457 6.32 21.98 24.70
N LEU A 458 5.42 22.64 23.97
CA LEU A 458 5.23 22.40 22.54
C LEU A 458 6.51 22.72 21.71
N PRO A 459 7.19 23.88 21.87
CA PRO A 459 8.45 24.13 21.16
C PRO A 459 9.51 23.06 21.39
N SER A 460 9.72 22.66 22.65
CA SER A 460 10.70 21.65 23.00
C SER A 460 10.33 20.26 22.48
N THR A 461 9.04 19.92 22.53
CA THR A 461 8.50 18.66 21.98
C THR A 461 8.72 18.59 20.49
N ARG A 462 8.38 19.65 19.75
CA ARG A 462 8.60 19.74 18.30
C ARG A 462 10.07 19.52 17.94
N GLU A 463 10.99 20.16 18.66
CA GLU A 463 12.43 20.00 18.42
C GLU A 463 12.93 18.59 18.75
N LEU A 464 12.41 17.99 19.82
CA LEU A 464 12.76 16.63 20.22
C LEU A 464 12.28 15.60 19.20
N MET A 465 11.07 15.77 18.65
CA MET A 465 10.53 14.95 17.55
C MET A 465 11.40 15.07 16.30
N ARG A 466 11.77 16.29 15.88
CA ARG A 466 12.68 16.49 14.73
C ARG A 466 14.01 15.77 14.93
N LYS A 467 14.60 15.86 16.12
CA LYS A 467 15.86 15.16 16.45
C LYS A 467 15.75 13.64 16.41
N GLN A 468 14.61 13.07 16.77
CA GLN A 468 14.42 11.61 16.68
C GLN A 468 14.16 11.17 15.24
N LEU A 469 13.31 11.88 14.50
CA LEU A 469 13.05 11.60 13.09
C LEU A 469 14.32 11.67 12.24
N ALA A 470 15.22 12.62 12.54
CA ALA A 470 16.49 12.78 11.83
C ALA A 470 17.49 11.63 12.07
N LYS A 471 17.23 10.73 13.03
CA LYS A 471 18.04 9.52 13.23
C LYS A 471 17.62 8.36 12.34
N ILE A 472 16.46 8.45 11.69
CA ILE A 472 15.97 7.41 10.80
C ILE A 472 16.70 7.58 9.45
N PRO A 473 17.42 6.55 8.97
CA PRO A 473 18.03 6.58 7.65
C PRO A 473 16.98 6.85 6.56
N ASP A 474 17.38 7.58 5.52
CA ASP A 474 16.56 7.80 4.30
C ASP A 474 15.23 8.57 4.51
N VAL A 475 15.03 9.16 5.69
CA VAL A 475 13.93 10.07 6.00
C VAL A 475 14.36 11.53 5.84
N THR A 476 13.65 12.27 4.99
CA THR A 476 13.75 13.74 4.90
C THR A 476 12.58 14.37 5.65
N ILE A 477 12.84 15.30 6.57
CA ILE A 477 11.78 15.96 7.35
C ILE A 477 11.34 17.25 6.63
N ASN A 478 10.13 17.27 6.10
CA ASN A 478 9.56 18.45 5.45
C ASN A 478 8.98 19.42 6.50
N ALA A 479 8.16 18.90 7.41
CA ALA A 479 7.55 19.68 8.48
C ALA A 479 7.30 18.84 9.74
N VAL A 480 7.36 19.49 10.90
CA VAL A 480 6.89 18.93 12.17
C VAL A 480 6.17 20.05 12.90
N ASP A 481 4.89 19.85 13.19
CA ASP A 481 4.06 20.75 13.97
C ASP A 481 3.43 20.01 15.15
N VAL A 482 3.28 20.73 16.26
CA VAL A 482 2.74 20.22 17.52
C VAL A 482 1.87 21.31 18.13
N SER A 483 0.61 20.98 18.44
CA SER A 483 -0.36 21.90 19.04
C SER A 483 -1.24 21.19 20.07
N GLY A 484 -2.03 21.95 20.84
CA GLY A 484 -2.87 21.41 21.92
C GLY A 484 -2.18 21.52 23.27
N SER A 485 -2.62 20.74 24.26
CA SER A 485 -2.03 20.73 25.59
C SER A 485 -1.85 19.31 26.12
N GLY A 486 -0.87 19.17 27.01
CA GLY A 486 -0.64 17.93 27.75
C GLY A 486 -0.17 18.23 29.17
N GLY A 487 -0.50 17.33 30.08
CA GLY A 487 -0.08 17.32 31.47
C GLY A 487 0.56 15.99 31.83
N LEU A 488 1.47 16.03 32.78
CA LEU A 488 2.15 14.88 33.34
C LEU A 488 2.27 15.08 34.85
N ASP A 489 1.84 14.11 35.64
CA ASP A 489 1.88 14.14 37.09
C ASP A 489 2.49 12.85 37.63
N PHE A 490 3.36 12.98 38.63
CA PHE A 490 3.94 11.85 39.34
C PHE A 490 3.48 11.86 40.80
N ASP A 491 2.91 10.74 41.24
CA ASP A 491 2.56 10.49 42.64
C ASP A 491 3.19 9.17 43.10
N GLU A 492 4.33 9.27 43.78
CA GLU A 492 5.19 8.16 44.18
C GLU A 492 5.61 7.24 43.02
N LYS A 493 4.86 6.16 42.79
CA LYS A 493 5.09 5.20 41.70
C LYS A 493 4.01 5.28 40.63
N ASN A 494 3.02 6.14 40.82
CA ASN A 494 1.97 6.38 39.85
C ASN A 494 2.38 7.53 38.94
N VAL A 495 1.95 7.44 37.69
CA VAL A 495 2.09 8.52 36.73
C VAL A 495 0.78 8.67 35.97
N THR A 496 0.36 9.92 35.78
CA THR A 496 -0.83 10.27 35.02
C THR A 496 -0.42 11.21 33.90
N PHE A 497 -0.96 10.93 32.72
CA PHE A 497 -0.81 11.77 31.54
C PHE A 497 -2.19 12.23 31.10
N THR A 498 -2.31 13.51 30.82
CA THR A 498 -3.56 14.11 30.34
C THR A 498 -3.27 14.85 29.06
N TYR A 499 -4.13 14.71 28.04
CA TYR A 499 -4.01 15.42 26.77
C TYR A 499 -5.35 16.00 26.38
N THR A 500 -5.31 17.20 25.82
CA THR A 500 -6.49 17.85 25.25
C THR A 500 -6.15 18.28 23.84
N ALA A 501 -6.73 17.56 22.87
CA ALA A 501 -6.48 17.75 21.45
C ALA A 501 -4.99 17.91 21.08
N LEU A 502 -4.10 17.15 21.75
CA LEU A 502 -2.68 17.16 21.42
C LEU A 502 -2.52 16.62 20.00
N THR A 503 -2.15 17.50 19.08
CA THR A 503 -2.04 17.21 17.67
C THR A 503 -0.58 17.27 17.25
N THR A 504 -0.07 16.20 16.68
CA THR A 504 1.23 16.17 16.02
C THR A 504 1.03 15.96 14.53
N ARG A 505 1.55 16.87 13.71
CA ARG A 505 1.59 16.75 12.26
C ARG A 505 3.03 16.61 11.82
N VAL A 506 3.34 15.49 11.19
CA VAL A 506 4.68 15.19 10.68
C VAL A 506 4.57 15.00 9.17
N ASP A 507 5.28 15.82 8.40
CA ASP A 507 5.44 15.62 6.97
C ASP A 507 6.88 15.19 6.73
N VAL A 508 7.03 13.96 6.26
CA VAL A 508 8.33 13.35 5.96
C VAL A 508 8.33 12.78 4.56
N SER A 509 9.49 12.79 3.91
CA SER A 509 9.72 12.06 2.67
C SER A 509 10.58 10.83 2.94
N VAL A 510 10.16 9.66 2.46
CA VAL A 510 10.97 8.43 2.49
C VAL A 510 11.13 7.96 1.05
N GLU A 511 12.38 7.83 0.59
CA GLU A 511 12.67 7.49 -0.82
C GLU A 511 11.96 8.38 -1.86
N GLY A 512 11.74 9.66 -1.52
CA GLY A 512 11.05 10.63 -2.37
C GLY A 512 9.52 10.63 -2.27
N ILE A 513 8.92 9.80 -1.39
CA ILE A 513 7.48 9.76 -1.14
C ILE A 513 7.11 10.63 0.04
N ASN A 514 6.26 11.63 -0.16
CA ASN A 514 5.75 12.47 0.94
C ASN A 514 4.64 11.75 1.72
N LEU A 515 4.83 11.64 3.03
CA LEU A 515 3.96 10.96 3.97
C LEU A 515 3.54 11.96 5.06
N PRO A 516 2.46 12.73 4.86
CA PRO A 516 1.87 13.52 5.94
C PRO A 516 1.19 12.58 6.94
N VAL A 517 1.62 12.61 8.19
CA VAL A 517 1.07 11.85 9.31
C VAL A 517 0.50 12.83 10.33
N ASP A 518 -0.80 12.71 10.58
CA ASP A 518 -1.50 13.49 11.62
C ASP A 518 -1.89 12.56 12.77
N VAL A 519 -1.53 12.90 14.01
CA VAL A 519 -1.99 12.18 15.20
C VAL A 519 -2.63 13.17 16.15
N VAL A 520 -3.86 12.88 16.59
CA VAL A 520 -4.62 13.67 17.57
C VAL A 520 -4.90 12.80 18.79
N ILE A 521 -4.46 13.24 19.96
CA ILE A 521 -4.64 12.55 21.24
C ILE A 521 -5.54 13.41 22.12
N ASP A 522 -6.60 12.79 22.64
CA ASP A 522 -7.53 13.44 23.56
C ASP A 522 -7.96 12.45 24.65
N GLY A 523 -7.66 12.79 25.91
CA GLY A 523 -8.00 11.96 27.06
C GLY A 523 -6.89 11.85 28.10
N GLU A 524 -6.99 10.83 28.95
CA GLU A 524 -6.11 10.60 30.09
C GLU A 524 -5.66 9.15 30.13
N ALA A 525 -4.41 8.91 30.51
CA ALA A 525 -3.86 7.60 30.79
C ALA A 525 -3.06 7.62 32.10
N SER A 526 -3.28 6.60 32.95
CA SER A 526 -2.61 6.47 34.24
C SER A 526 -1.97 5.10 34.37
N GLY A 527 -0.77 5.07 34.95
CA GLY A 527 0.06 3.88 35.04
C GLY A 527 1.00 3.89 36.23
N ARG A 528 1.84 2.88 36.29
CA ARG A 528 2.93 2.77 37.26
C ARG A 528 4.27 3.03 36.58
N PHE A 529 5.11 3.83 37.20
CA PHE A 529 6.43 4.24 36.71
C PHE A 529 7.52 3.66 37.61
N PHE A 530 8.38 2.82 37.05
CA PHE A 530 9.45 2.13 37.77
C PHE A 530 10.81 2.46 37.18
N ILE A 531 11.70 3.07 37.96
CA ILE A 531 13.07 3.29 37.49
C ILE A 531 13.76 1.94 37.32
N LYS A 532 14.23 1.64 36.11
CA LYS A 532 14.91 0.38 35.77
C LYS A 532 16.43 0.53 35.89
N SER A 533 16.95 1.67 35.46
CA SER A 533 18.37 2.02 35.58
C SER A 533 18.56 3.54 35.53
N GLY A 534 19.69 4.03 36.04
CA GLY A 534 20.00 5.46 36.12
C GLY A 534 19.76 6.06 37.51
N GLY A 535 19.47 7.36 37.53
CA GLY A 535 19.25 8.17 38.73
C GLY A 535 19.91 9.55 38.63
N SER A 536 19.56 10.46 39.54
CA SER A 536 20.06 11.86 39.58
C SER A 536 19.61 12.71 38.40
N GLY A 537 18.39 12.50 37.90
CA GLY A 537 17.78 13.32 36.86
C GLY A 537 17.90 12.73 35.46
N SER A 538 18.28 11.47 35.30
CA SER A 538 18.17 10.76 34.03
C SER A 538 18.22 9.24 34.21
N GLY A 539 17.52 8.51 33.36
CA GLY A 539 17.53 7.05 33.41
C GLY A 539 16.60 6.39 32.41
N VAL A 540 16.45 5.09 32.58
CA VAL A 540 15.43 4.28 31.90
C VAL A 540 14.41 3.84 32.95
N ALA A 541 13.12 3.98 32.64
CA ALA A 541 12.01 3.54 33.46
C ALA A 541 11.10 2.59 32.68
N CYS A 542 10.49 1.61 33.36
CA CYS A 542 9.32 0.91 32.81
C CYS A 542 8.06 1.72 33.16
N LEU A 543 7.23 1.92 32.14
CA LEU A 543 5.88 2.45 32.27
C LEU A 543 4.87 1.31 32.05
N ALA A 544 4.02 1.06 33.05
CA ALA A 544 2.98 0.03 32.99
C ALA A 544 1.59 0.66 33.14
N TYR A 545 0.78 0.65 32.07
CA TYR A 545 -0.51 1.35 32.07
C TYR A 545 -1.58 0.54 32.80
N THR A 546 -2.34 1.19 33.67
CA THR A 546 -3.36 0.53 34.49
C THR A 546 -4.77 1.04 34.22
N ARG A 547 -4.91 2.28 33.74
CA ARG A 547 -6.18 2.92 33.38
C ARG A 547 -5.97 3.89 32.22
N GLY A 548 -7.01 4.11 31.46
CA GLY A 548 -7.03 5.15 30.44
C GLY A 548 -8.45 5.39 29.94
N SER A 549 -8.69 6.58 29.42
CA SER A 549 -9.95 6.97 28.79
C SER A 549 -9.68 8.02 27.72
N GLY A 550 -10.40 7.96 26.61
CA GLY A 550 -10.21 8.85 25.47
C GLY A 550 -9.67 8.13 24.25
N THR A 551 -9.23 8.87 23.25
CA THR A 551 -8.83 8.30 21.96
C THR A 551 -7.55 8.92 21.43
N ALA A 552 -6.80 8.13 20.69
CA ALA A 552 -5.79 8.62 19.77
C ALA A 552 -6.21 8.31 18.34
N ARG A 553 -6.16 9.32 17.49
CA ARG A 553 -6.56 9.23 16.08
C ARG A 553 -5.36 9.52 15.22
N GLY A 554 -4.87 8.52 14.51
CA GLY A 554 -3.81 8.66 13.52
C GLY A 554 -4.38 8.69 12.11
N THR A 555 -4.01 9.65 11.28
CA THR A 555 -4.32 9.65 9.85
C THR A 555 -3.02 9.50 9.10
N VAL A 556 -2.91 8.42 8.33
CA VAL A 556 -1.78 8.15 7.43
C VAL A 556 -2.37 7.92 6.02
N PRO A 557 -1.86 8.58 4.96
CA PRO A 557 -2.47 8.57 3.62
C PRO A 557 -2.82 7.19 3.05
N PHE A 558 -2.00 6.19 3.36
CA PHE A 558 -2.18 4.81 2.89
C PHE A 558 -2.89 3.89 3.91
N LEU A 559 -2.98 4.26 5.19
CA LEU A 559 -3.70 3.48 6.21
C LEU A 559 -5.11 4.03 6.50
N GLY A 560 -5.43 5.23 6.05
CA GLY A 560 -6.65 5.95 6.43
C GLY A 560 -6.61 6.42 7.88
N GLU A 561 -7.78 6.78 8.42
CA GLU A 561 -7.93 7.10 9.85
C GLU A 561 -7.86 5.80 10.67
N GLN A 562 -6.99 5.79 11.66
CA GLN A 562 -6.84 4.77 12.68
C GLN A 562 -7.27 5.38 14.01
N VAL A 563 -8.17 4.72 14.73
CA VAL A 563 -8.66 5.16 16.03
C VAL A 563 -8.29 4.11 17.07
N TYR A 564 -7.57 4.54 18.10
CA TYR A 564 -7.14 3.71 19.20
C TYR A 564 -7.72 4.23 20.51
N ASP A 565 -7.98 3.31 21.43
CA ASP A 565 -8.40 3.64 22.80
C ASP A 565 -7.15 3.83 23.67
N LEU A 566 -7.18 4.82 24.57
CA LEU A 566 -6.12 5.08 25.54
C LEU A 566 -6.15 4.09 26.73
N ALA A 567 -7.24 3.34 26.90
CA ALA A 567 -7.35 2.29 27.91
C ALA A 567 -6.33 1.16 27.67
N PRO A 568 -5.90 0.45 28.73
CA PRO A 568 -5.03 -0.71 28.60
C PRO A 568 -5.59 -1.74 27.62
N GLY A 569 -4.79 -2.14 26.62
CA GLY A 569 -5.22 -3.04 25.54
C GLY A 569 -5.91 -2.36 24.36
N GLY A 570 -6.11 -1.04 24.41
CA GLY A 570 -6.71 -0.22 23.34
C GLY A 570 -5.81 0.05 22.13
N GLY A 571 -4.58 -0.46 22.15
CA GLY A 571 -3.64 -0.44 21.02
C GLY A 571 -2.76 0.80 20.92
N TYR A 572 -3.11 1.92 21.57
CA TYR A 572 -2.27 3.13 21.56
C TYR A 572 -1.15 3.10 22.59
N LEU A 573 -1.49 2.67 23.80
CA LEU A 573 -0.59 2.64 24.95
C LEU A 573 -0.28 1.19 25.33
N GLN A 574 1.01 0.86 25.42
CA GLN A 574 1.49 -0.45 25.82
C GLN A 574 2.57 -0.29 26.89
N ASP A 575 2.71 -1.31 27.73
CA ASP A 575 3.79 -1.37 28.71
C ASP A 575 5.14 -1.31 27.99
N MET A 576 5.98 -0.32 28.33
CA MET A 576 7.20 -0.05 27.58
C MET A 576 8.32 0.50 28.47
N ASP A 577 9.55 0.29 28.04
CA ASP A 577 10.71 0.98 28.61
C ASP A 577 10.85 2.37 27.95
N ILE A 578 10.99 3.40 28.78
CA ILE A 578 11.19 4.79 28.36
C ILE A 578 12.49 5.35 28.93
N ALA A 579 13.17 6.16 28.14
CA ALA A 579 14.26 6.99 28.59
C ALA A 579 13.69 8.32 29.09
N TYR A 580 14.14 8.78 30.25
CA TYR A 580 13.76 10.08 30.79
C TYR A 580 14.99 10.91 31.18
N THR A 581 14.84 12.22 31.09
CA THR A 581 15.72 13.18 31.76
C THR A 581 14.85 14.19 32.52
N CYS A 582 15.38 14.69 33.62
CA CYS A 582 14.68 15.53 34.56
C CYS A 582 15.70 16.44 35.27
N SER A 583 15.71 17.72 34.90
CA SER A 583 16.60 18.71 35.52
C SER A 583 16.07 20.13 35.27
N ASN A 584 16.36 21.07 36.17
CA ASN A 584 16.02 22.49 36.02
C ASN A 584 14.54 22.75 35.72
N GLY A 585 13.63 22.05 36.40
CA GLY A 585 12.19 22.20 36.18
C GLY A 585 11.74 21.75 34.79
N ARG A 586 12.48 20.84 34.14
CA ARG A 586 12.14 20.27 32.84
C ARG A 586 12.26 18.76 32.85
N VAL A 587 11.29 18.09 32.25
CA VAL A 587 11.27 16.64 32.03
C VAL A 587 11.19 16.35 30.54
N THR A 588 11.91 15.33 30.07
CA THR A 588 11.74 14.78 28.73
C THR A 588 11.52 13.28 28.83
N ILE A 589 10.57 12.75 28.05
CA ILE A 589 10.30 11.32 27.94
C ILE A 589 10.42 10.90 26.47
N ALA A 590 11.10 9.79 26.22
CA ALA A 590 11.25 9.19 24.90
C ALA A 590 11.31 7.65 25.02
N SER A 591 11.11 6.91 23.93
CA SER A 591 11.32 5.46 23.92
C SER A 591 12.77 5.09 24.25
N ALA A 592 12.98 4.05 25.08
CA ALA A 592 14.31 3.55 25.42
C ALA A 592 14.79 2.51 24.37
N GLY A 593 15.40 2.98 23.29
CA GLY A 593 16.07 2.10 22.30
C GLY A 593 15.89 2.55 20.85
N SER A 594 16.48 1.81 19.91
CA SER A 594 16.32 1.99 18.46
C SER A 594 15.01 1.42 17.92
N GLN A 595 13.94 1.42 18.73
CA GLN A 595 12.62 1.06 18.22
C GLN A 595 12.24 2.13 17.18
N SER A 596 12.35 1.73 15.92
CA SER A 596 12.07 2.58 14.78
C SER A 596 10.62 3.07 14.89
N PRO A 597 10.32 4.35 14.66
CA PRO A 597 8.95 4.88 14.66
C PRO A 597 8.02 4.27 13.60
N LEU A 598 8.45 3.23 12.88
CA LEU A 598 7.84 2.69 11.67
C LEU A 598 7.06 1.37 11.86
N ASP A 599 6.99 0.81 13.07
CA ASP A 599 6.18 -0.40 13.36
C ASP A 599 4.65 -0.15 13.37
N GLY A 600 4.16 0.89 12.69
CA GLY A 600 2.72 1.15 12.49
C GLY A 600 1.92 1.52 13.75
N GLY A 601 2.52 1.47 14.93
CA GLY A 601 1.99 2.10 16.13
C GLY A 601 2.31 3.60 16.08
N ALA A 602 1.30 4.45 16.16
CA ALA A 602 1.50 5.87 16.39
C ALA A 602 2.29 6.04 17.70
N THR A 603 3.60 6.24 17.58
CA THR A 603 4.52 6.20 18.71
C THR A 603 4.28 7.41 19.61
N TRP A 604 4.14 7.13 20.89
CA TRP A 604 3.92 8.09 21.95
C TRP A 604 5.20 8.91 22.18
N GLY A 605 5.24 10.11 21.63
CA GLY A 605 6.39 11.01 21.81
C GLY A 605 7.59 10.70 20.91
N PRO A 606 8.68 11.47 21.06
CA PRO A 606 9.15 12.01 22.33
C PRO A 606 8.44 13.31 22.76
N LEU A 607 8.28 13.51 24.07
CA LEU A 607 7.59 14.66 24.67
C LEU A 607 8.49 15.38 25.69
N ALA A 608 8.35 16.71 25.78
CA ALA A 608 9.05 17.54 26.76
C ALA A 608 8.04 18.36 27.58
N TYR A 609 8.30 18.49 28.88
CA TYR A 609 7.43 19.17 29.83
C TYR A 609 8.22 20.13 30.71
N ASN A 610 7.58 21.20 31.17
CA ASN A 610 8.09 22.13 32.16
C ASN A 610 7.28 22.01 33.44
N ALA A 611 7.94 22.14 34.59
CA ALA A 611 7.27 22.19 35.89
C ALA A 611 6.40 23.46 35.97
N GLU A 612 5.19 23.30 36.50
CA GLU A 612 4.25 24.40 36.81
C GLU A 612 4.65 25.22 38.03
#